data_AF-A0A536AZC8-F1
#
_entry.id   AF-A0A536AZC8-F1
#
_cell.length_a   1.000
_cell.length_b   1.000
_cell.length_c   1.000
_cell.angle_alpha   90.00
_cell.angle_beta   90.00
_cell.angle_gamma   90.00
#
_symmetry.space_group_name_H-M   'P 1'
#
loop_
_entity.id
_entity.type
_entity.pdbx_description
1 polymer ?
#
loop_
_entity_poly.entity_id
_entity_poly.type
_entity_poly.pdbx_seq_one_letter_code
_entity_poly.pdbx_strand_id
1 'polypeptide(L)'
;MARLGETLRAQREKKGITLEQAASDTRIREKFLKGLEDSDYQTLPGTVYTKGFLRNYAEYLELDAEELVVQFHQERDQPDAPRAFKPIGPIMRRNLIFTPAVLVPVVVLAGIVLFVSYLYYQFVSFAVPPKLEVTEPASDAIAQSADFVVKGTTVPDGRVTVQVFPGPLTVADIHPNADGTFSASVQLNPGANHIVVEVLDVTGKVGRASRTVRLETVASTPGQPVIIVEEPANGATFTNAPVLVRGRFDPTVTALTVNGVQLPISSARLFEIRFTYPAGKQTISIVASNAAGGTATETRSVTVAYTAAVVNVTLKGGEAWLQATVDGTVVPGTGRVFKEGETATYTGREVRLRSGNGAATVVSYNGQPAVALGQQGEVVERVYTAQ
;
A
#
# COMPACT_ATOMS: atom_id res chain seq x y z
N MET A 1 -44.19 -83.49 -38.11
CA MET A 1 -43.37 -83.59 -36.90
C MET A 1 -43.13 -82.18 -36.40
N ALA A 2 -43.36 -81.90 -35.12
CA ALA A 2 -43.08 -80.58 -34.54
C ALA A 2 -41.57 -80.31 -34.54
N ARG A 3 -41.14 -79.07 -34.80
CA ARG A 3 -39.71 -78.72 -34.78
C ARG A 3 -39.18 -78.80 -33.35
N LEU A 4 -37.92 -79.16 -33.19
CA LEU A 4 -37.29 -79.34 -31.87
C LEU A 4 -37.51 -78.14 -30.94
N GLY A 5 -37.29 -76.93 -31.45
CA GLY A 5 -37.46 -75.70 -30.68
C GLY A 5 -38.91 -75.44 -30.22
N GLU A 6 -39.88 -75.79 -31.05
CA GLU A 6 -41.30 -75.69 -30.71
C GLU A 6 -41.68 -76.67 -29.60
N THR A 7 -41.15 -77.90 -29.66
CA THR A 7 -41.36 -78.92 -28.61
C THR A 7 -40.81 -78.45 -27.27
N LEU A 8 -39.60 -77.90 -27.24
CA LEU A 8 -38.98 -77.35 -26.03
C LEU A 8 -39.81 -76.19 -25.45
N ARG A 9 -40.18 -75.22 -26.30
CA ARG A 9 -40.99 -74.06 -25.90
C ARG A 9 -42.34 -74.49 -25.34
N ALA A 10 -43.05 -75.34 -26.07
CA ALA A 10 -44.37 -75.82 -25.67
C ALA A 10 -44.32 -76.54 -24.33
N GLN A 11 -43.27 -77.33 -24.05
CA GLN A 11 -43.16 -77.98 -22.74
C GLN A 11 -42.83 -76.98 -21.63
N ARG A 12 -41.90 -76.05 -21.87
CA ARG A 12 -41.58 -75.01 -20.88
C ARG A 12 -42.83 -74.22 -20.49
N GLU A 13 -43.61 -73.79 -21.49
CA GLU A 13 -44.84 -73.02 -21.29
C GLU A 13 -45.94 -73.86 -20.62
N LYS A 14 -46.06 -75.15 -20.97
CA LYS A 14 -46.99 -76.07 -20.30
C LYS A 14 -46.65 -76.27 -18.82
N LYS A 15 -45.37 -76.22 -18.46
CA LYS A 15 -44.91 -76.23 -17.06
C LYS A 15 -44.99 -74.87 -16.37
N GLY A 16 -45.39 -73.81 -17.07
CA GLY A 16 -45.49 -72.45 -16.53
C GLY A 16 -44.13 -71.81 -16.20
N ILE A 17 -43.04 -72.30 -16.80
CA ILE A 17 -41.68 -71.85 -16.50
C ILE A 17 -41.30 -70.69 -17.43
N THR A 18 -40.74 -69.61 -16.89
CA THR A 18 -40.21 -68.51 -17.71
C THR A 18 -38.84 -68.88 -18.27
N LEU A 19 -38.46 -68.30 -19.40
CA LEU A 19 -37.16 -68.57 -20.01
C LEU A 19 -35.99 -68.15 -19.10
N GLU A 20 -36.17 -67.06 -18.35
CA GLU A 20 -35.23 -66.57 -17.33
C GLU A 20 -35.07 -67.57 -16.17
N GLN A 21 -36.17 -68.16 -15.70
CA GLN A 21 -36.14 -69.17 -14.65
C GLN A 21 -35.42 -70.43 -15.12
N ALA A 22 -35.74 -70.92 -16.33
CA ALA A 22 -35.05 -72.05 -16.94
C ALA A 22 -33.55 -71.79 -17.10
N ALA A 23 -33.17 -70.56 -17.46
CA ALA A 23 -31.78 -70.16 -17.60
C ALA A 23 -31.02 -70.18 -16.27
N SER A 24 -31.66 -69.70 -15.20
CA SER A 24 -31.14 -69.74 -13.84
C SER A 24 -30.92 -71.20 -13.37
N ASP A 25 -31.93 -72.04 -13.54
CA ASP A 25 -31.93 -73.41 -13.00
C ASP A 25 -30.97 -74.34 -13.74
N THR A 26 -30.95 -74.27 -15.07
CA THR A 26 -30.05 -75.08 -15.91
C THR A 26 -28.62 -74.53 -15.95
N ARG A 27 -28.41 -73.30 -15.46
CA ARG A 27 -27.18 -72.50 -15.59
C ARG A 27 -26.76 -72.26 -17.04
N ILE A 28 -27.71 -72.32 -17.97
CA ILE A 28 -27.50 -72.01 -19.38
C ILE A 28 -27.98 -70.58 -19.59
N ARG A 29 -27.17 -69.72 -20.21
CA ARG A 29 -27.57 -68.32 -20.46
C ARG A 29 -28.86 -68.29 -21.28
N GLU A 30 -29.79 -67.43 -20.88
CA GLU A 30 -31.12 -67.30 -21.49
C GLU A 30 -31.08 -67.19 -23.03
N LYS A 31 -30.14 -66.41 -23.57
CA LYS A 31 -29.96 -66.28 -25.03
C LYS A 31 -29.75 -67.61 -25.77
N PHE A 32 -29.17 -68.62 -25.11
CA PHE A 32 -28.94 -69.93 -25.71
C PHE A 32 -30.16 -70.84 -25.58
N LEU A 33 -30.91 -70.75 -24.48
CA LEU A 33 -32.20 -71.43 -24.37
C LEU A 33 -33.20 -70.87 -25.39
N LYS A 34 -33.20 -69.53 -25.55
CA LYS A 34 -33.94 -68.85 -26.60
C LYS A 34 -33.56 -69.37 -27.99
N GLY A 35 -32.27 -69.44 -28.28
CA GLY A 35 -31.76 -69.96 -29.56
C GLY A 35 -32.18 -71.40 -29.83
N LEU A 36 -32.24 -72.26 -28.81
CA LEU A 36 -32.77 -73.62 -28.93
C LEU A 36 -34.28 -73.63 -29.24
N GLU A 37 -35.07 -72.81 -28.55
CA GLU A 37 -36.52 -72.70 -28.80
C GLU A 37 -36.86 -72.06 -30.15
N ASP A 38 -36.08 -71.07 -30.59
CA ASP A 38 -36.23 -70.41 -31.89
C ASP A 38 -35.64 -71.23 -33.05
N SER A 39 -35.00 -72.36 -32.77
CA SER A 39 -34.21 -73.14 -33.74
C SER A 39 -33.12 -72.31 -34.45
N ASP A 40 -32.67 -71.22 -33.82
CA ASP A 40 -31.59 -70.35 -34.30
C ASP A 40 -30.23 -70.88 -33.81
N TYR A 41 -29.79 -71.97 -34.46
CA TYR A 41 -28.54 -72.64 -34.13
C TYR A 41 -27.28 -71.80 -34.43
N GLN A 42 -27.43 -70.65 -35.11
CA GLN A 42 -26.31 -69.75 -35.41
C GLN A 42 -25.88 -68.93 -34.20
N THR A 43 -26.80 -68.68 -33.28
CA THR A 43 -26.52 -67.95 -32.03
C THR A 43 -25.92 -68.84 -30.94
N LEU A 44 -25.98 -70.16 -31.12
CA LEU A 44 -25.48 -71.13 -30.15
C LEU A 44 -23.96 -71.31 -30.26
N PRO A 45 -23.27 -71.65 -29.16
CA PRO A 45 -21.86 -72.01 -29.21
C PRO A 45 -21.67 -73.30 -30.04
N GLY A 46 -20.43 -73.67 -30.35
CA GLY A 46 -20.13 -74.84 -31.20
C GLY A 46 -20.89 -76.12 -30.79
N THR A 47 -21.08 -77.03 -31.76
CA THR A 47 -21.90 -78.26 -31.69
C THR A 47 -21.83 -79.02 -30.36
N VAL A 48 -20.62 -79.18 -29.82
CA VAL A 48 -20.37 -79.93 -28.58
C VAL A 48 -21.10 -79.30 -27.38
N TYR A 49 -21.07 -77.96 -27.28
CA TYR A 49 -21.76 -77.23 -26.22
C TYR A 49 -23.27 -77.19 -26.43
N THR A 50 -23.72 -77.03 -27.68
CA THR A 50 -25.15 -77.09 -28.01
C THR A 50 -25.77 -78.41 -27.56
N LYS A 51 -25.10 -79.53 -27.83
CA LYS A 51 -25.56 -80.87 -27.42
C LYS A 51 -25.69 -80.99 -25.90
N GLY A 52 -24.72 -80.44 -25.16
CA GLY A 52 -24.77 -80.40 -23.70
C GLY A 52 -25.92 -79.55 -23.17
N PHE A 53 -26.17 -78.39 -23.78
CA PHE A 53 -27.28 -77.51 -23.41
C PHE A 53 -28.64 -78.13 -23.70
N LEU A 54 -28.79 -78.75 -24.86
CA LEU A 54 -30.01 -79.42 -25.25
C LEU A 54 -30.35 -80.57 -24.29
N ARG A 55 -29.37 -81.40 -23.91
CA ARG A 55 -29.61 -82.47 -22.92
C ARG A 55 -30.04 -81.94 -21.56
N ASN A 56 -29.27 -80.98 -21.01
CA ASN A 56 -29.59 -80.41 -19.71
C ASN A 56 -30.97 -79.73 -19.72
N TYR A 57 -31.30 -79.01 -20.79
CA TYR A 57 -32.60 -78.37 -20.90
C TYR A 57 -33.74 -79.37 -21.11
N ALA A 58 -33.55 -80.42 -21.90
CA ALA A 58 -34.50 -81.50 -22.05
C ALA A 58 -34.76 -82.24 -20.73
N GLU A 59 -33.70 -82.57 -19.99
CA GLU A 59 -33.79 -83.19 -18.66
C GLU A 59 -34.56 -82.30 -17.67
N TYR A 60 -34.26 -81.00 -17.64
CA TYR A 60 -34.98 -80.02 -16.83
C TYR A 60 -36.47 -79.92 -17.20
N LEU A 61 -36.80 -80.04 -18.49
CA LEU A 61 -38.17 -80.08 -18.99
C LEU A 61 -38.83 -81.46 -18.89
N GLU A 62 -38.14 -82.48 -18.36
CA GLU A 62 -38.56 -83.89 -18.30
C GLU A 62 -38.98 -84.45 -19.67
N LEU A 63 -38.20 -84.12 -20.69
CA LEU A 63 -38.30 -84.65 -22.05
C LEU A 63 -37.21 -85.71 -22.28
N ASP A 64 -37.40 -86.57 -23.28
CA ASP A 64 -36.36 -87.52 -23.69
C ASP A 64 -35.21 -86.77 -24.37
N ALA A 65 -34.10 -86.64 -23.64
CA ALA A 65 -32.93 -85.91 -24.08
C ALA A 65 -32.24 -86.57 -25.28
N GLU A 66 -32.26 -87.90 -25.40
CA GLU A 66 -31.59 -88.60 -26.50
C GLU A 66 -32.43 -88.50 -27.79
N GLU A 67 -33.75 -88.55 -27.69
CA GLU A 67 -34.64 -88.31 -28.84
C GLU A 67 -34.45 -86.89 -29.41
N LEU A 68 -34.43 -85.87 -28.55
CA LEU A 68 -34.22 -84.49 -28.98
C LEU A 68 -32.82 -84.26 -29.55
N VAL A 69 -31.80 -84.93 -29.02
CA VAL A 69 -30.44 -84.87 -29.59
C VAL A 69 -30.40 -85.48 -30.99
N VAL A 70 -31.09 -86.59 -31.21
CA VAL A 70 -31.20 -87.22 -32.55
C VAL A 70 -31.91 -86.27 -33.51
N GLN A 71 -33.02 -85.65 -33.08
CA GLN A 71 -33.74 -84.67 -33.88
C GLN A 71 -32.88 -83.44 -34.19
N PHE A 72 -32.10 -82.95 -33.22
CA PHE A 72 -31.14 -81.86 -33.42
C PHE A 72 -30.07 -82.20 -34.48
N HIS A 73 -29.57 -83.43 -34.49
CA HIS A 73 -28.65 -83.89 -35.53
C HIS A 73 -29.32 -83.90 -36.91
N GLN A 74 -30.55 -84.41 -37.01
CA GLN A 74 -31.31 -84.42 -38.27
C GLN A 74 -31.66 -83.01 -38.80
N GLU A 75 -32.00 -82.07 -37.91
CA GLU A 75 -32.30 -80.68 -38.29
C GLU A 75 -31.03 -79.90 -38.68
N ARG A 76 -29.87 -80.29 -38.13
CA ARG A 76 -28.59 -79.61 -38.38
C ARG A 76 -27.78 -80.19 -39.54
N ASP A 77 -27.96 -81.46 -39.91
CA ASP A 77 -27.24 -82.13 -41.00
C ASP A 77 -27.67 -81.67 -42.42
N GLN A 78 -28.36 -80.54 -42.52
CA GLN A 78 -28.40 -79.77 -43.77
C GLN A 78 -27.05 -79.04 -43.91
N PRO A 79 -26.25 -79.31 -44.97
CA PRO A 79 -24.85 -78.91 -45.01
C PRO A 79 -24.71 -77.38 -45.04
N ASP A 80 -24.40 -76.79 -43.88
CA ASP A 80 -23.88 -75.44 -43.78
C ASP A 80 -22.59 -75.39 -44.62
N ALA A 81 -22.56 -74.52 -45.63
CA ALA A 81 -21.41 -74.31 -46.50
C ALA A 81 -20.12 -74.15 -45.66
N PRO A 82 -18.97 -74.72 -46.06
CA PRO A 82 -17.77 -74.71 -45.26
C PRO A 82 -17.38 -73.27 -44.93
N ARG A 83 -17.58 -72.87 -43.66
CA ARG A 83 -17.16 -71.57 -43.17
C ARG A 83 -15.64 -71.53 -43.26
N ALA A 84 -15.15 -70.66 -44.14
CA ALA A 84 -13.73 -70.36 -44.23
C ALA A 84 -13.23 -70.00 -42.82
N PHE A 85 -12.33 -70.83 -42.30
CA PHE A 85 -11.62 -70.57 -41.08
C PHE A 85 -10.77 -69.33 -41.30
N LYS A 86 -11.25 -68.15 -40.88
CA LYS A 86 -10.36 -67.00 -40.69
C LYS A 86 -9.54 -67.31 -39.46
N PRO A 87 -8.21 -67.55 -39.58
CA PRO A 87 -7.39 -67.76 -38.40
C PRO A 87 -7.61 -66.60 -37.45
N ILE A 88 -7.86 -66.93 -36.18
CA ILE A 88 -7.90 -65.94 -35.10
C ILE A 88 -6.54 -65.25 -35.15
N GLY A 89 -6.53 -63.95 -35.52
CA GLY A 89 -5.32 -63.15 -35.46
C GLY A 89 -4.73 -63.26 -34.05
N PRO A 90 -3.39 -63.20 -33.89
CA PRO A 90 -2.77 -63.34 -32.58
C PRO A 90 -3.47 -62.39 -31.60
N ILE A 91 -3.93 -62.93 -30.47
CA ILE A 91 -4.45 -62.12 -29.38
C ILE A 91 -3.29 -61.20 -29.01
N MET A 92 -3.36 -59.95 -29.47
CA MET A 92 -2.37 -58.93 -29.17
C MET A 92 -2.58 -58.60 -27.71
N ARG A 93 -2.03 -59.43 -26.82
CA ARG A 93 -1.84 -59.08 -25.43
C ARG A 93 -1.11 -57.76 -25.48
N ARG A 94 -1.75 -56.71 -24.98
CA ARG A 94 -1.13 -55.40 -24.81
C ARG A 94 -0.08 -55.57 -23.72
N ASN A 95 1.04 -56.19 -24.07
CA ASN A 95 2.23 -56.18 -23.26
C ASN A 95 2.61 -54.71 -23.18
N LEU A 96 2.76 -54.16 -21.97
CA LEU A 96 3.50 -52.90 -21.85
C LEU A 96 4.86 -53.16 -22.48
N ILE A 97 5.10 -52.54 -23.63
CA ILE A 97 6.30 -52.77 -24.43
C ILE A 97 7.44 -52.02 -23.74
N PHE A 98 8.01 -52.63 -22.70
CA PHE A 98 9.22 -52.17 -22.00
C PHE A 98 10.47 -52.42 -22.86
N THR A 99 10.48 -51.91 -24.09
CA THR A 99 11.69 -51.88 -24.93
C THR A 99 12.54 -50.65 -24.54
N PRO A 100 13.88 -50.75 -24.46
CA PRO A 100 14.75 -49.62 -24.14
C PRO A 100 14.51 -48.38 -25.01
N ALA A 101 14.12 -48.57 -26.27
CA ALA A 101 13.78 -47.50 -27.21
C ALA A 101 12.56 -46.64 -26.80
N VAL A 102 11.65 -47.16 -25.98
CA VAL A 102 10.48 -46.43 -25.45
C VAL A 102 10.73 -45.99 -24.00
N LEU A 103 11.45 -46.79 -23.22
CA LEU A 103 11.77 -46.47 -21.83
C LEU A 103 12.64 -45.21 -21.70
N VAL A 104 13.72 -45.13 -22.48
CA VAL A 104 14.68 -44.02 -22.41
C VAL A 104 14.03 -42.65 -22.65
N PRO A 105 13.26 -42.41 -23.74
CA PRO A 105 12.63 -41.10 -23.93
C PRO A 105 11.58 -40.77 -22.86
N VAL A 106 10.87 -41.77 -22.33
CA VAL A 106 9.89 -41.56 -21.24
C VAL A 106 10.60 -41.16 -19.94
N VAL A 107 11.70 -41.83 -19.59
CA VAL A 107 12.51 -41.48 -18.41
C VAL A 107 13.17 -40.12 -18.57
N VAL A 108 13.68 -39.81 -19.76
CA VAL A 108 14.24 -38.48 -20.08
C VAL A 108 13.15 -37.41 -19.96
N LEU A 109 11.96 -37.64 -20.51
CA LEU A 109 10.83 -36.71 -20.38
C LEU A 109 10.42 -36.51 -18.92
N ALA A 110 10.33 -37.58 -18.13
CA ALA A 110 10.04 -37.50 -16.70
C ALA A 110 11.13 -36.70 -15.94
N GLY A 111 12.40 -36.91 -16.28
CA GLY A 111 13.52 -36.15 -15.74
C GLY A 111 13.45 -34.67 -16.10
N ILE A 112 13.12 -34.34 -17.34
CA ILE A 112 12.92 -32.96 -17.79
C ILE A 112 11.75 -32.32 -17.03
N VAL A 113 10.62 -33.00 -16.88
CA VAL A 113 9.47 -32.48 -16.13
C VAL A 113 9.83 -32.20 -14.68
N LEU A 114 10.49 -33.15 -14.00
CA LEU A 114 10.95 -32.95 -12.63
C LEU A 114 11.93 -31.79 -12.51
N PHE A 115 12.88 -31.67 -13.45
CA PHE A 115 13.84 -30.58 -13.48
C PHE A 115 13.15 -29.22 -13.71
N VAL A 116 12.22 -29.14 -14.66
CA VAL A 116 11.44 -27.92 -14.93
C VAL A 116 10.55 -27.55 -13.75
N SER A 117 9.90 -28.53 -13.10
CA SER A 117 9.10 -28.29 -11.89
C SER A 117 9.97 -27.81 -10.72
N TYR A 118 11.17 -28.37 -10.56
CA TYR A 118 12.14 -27.91 -9.57
C TYR A 118 12.59 -26.47 -9.86
N LEU A 119 12.96 -26.17 -11.11
CA LEU A 119 13.33 -24.82 -11.52
C LEU A 119 12.17 -23.83 -11.34
N TYR A 120 10.93 -24.23 -11.63
CA TYR A 120 9.75 -23.42 -11.40
C TYR A 120 9.55 -23.13 -9.91
N TYR A 121 9.63 -24.16 -9.06
CA TYR A 121 9.55 -23.98 -7.61
C TYR A 121 10.65 -23.06 -7.09
N GLN A 122 11.88 -23.27 -7.54
CA GLN A 122 13.02 -22.44 -7.17
C GLN A 122 12.78 -20.99 -7.60
N PHE A 123 12.41 -20.76 -8.87
CA PHE A 123 12.10 -19.43 -9.39
C PHE A 123 10.99 -18.73 -8.60
N VAL A 124 9.87 -19.41 -8.30
CA VAL A 124 8.76 -18.84 -7.52
C VAL A 124 9.18 -18.52 -6.08
N SER A 125 9.96 -19.39 -5.43
CA SER A 125 10.45 -19.15 -4.07
C SER A 125 11.37 -17.92 -3.97
N PHE A 126 12.10 -17.59 -5.03
CA PHE A 126 12.95 -16.41 -5.13
C PHE A 126 12.23 -15.16 -5.64
N ALA A 127 11.21 -15.30 -6.50
CA ALA A 127 10.61 -14.18 -7.22
C ALA A 127 9.37 -13.57 -6.52
N VAL A 128 8.73 -14.27 -5.58
CA VAL A 128 7.52 -13.74 -4.91
C VAL A 128 7.90 -12.77 -3.79
N PRO A 129 7.48 -11.48 -3.89
CA PRO A 129 7.74 -10.48 -2.85
C PRO A 129 6.94 -10.79 -1.57
N PRO A 130 7.41 -10.33 -0.40
CA PRO A 130 6.69 -10.48 0.85
C PRO A 130 5.33 -9.78 0.79
N LYS A 131 4.33 -10.39 1.44
CA LYS A 131 2.99 -9.81 1.54
C LYS A 131 3.07 -8.47 2.29
N LEU A 132 2.51 -7.41 1.72
CA LEU A 132 2.41 -6.09 2.34
C LEU A 132 1.04 -5.49 2.02
N GLU A 133 0.25 -5.22 3.05
CA GLU A 133 -1.05 -4.56 2.94
C GLU A 133 -1.09 -3.34 3.86
N VAL A 134 -1.26 -2.14 3.29
CA VAL A 134 -1.47 -0.91 4.06
C VAL A 134 -2.96 -0.77 4.35
N THR A 135 -3.34 -0.89 5.63
CA THR A 135 -4.73 -0.83 6.10
C THR A 135 -5.19 0.61 6.36
N GLU A 136 -4.29 1.46 6.87
CA GLU A 136 -4.51 2.89 7.03
C GLU A 136 -3.29 3.64 6.46
N PRO A 137 -3.47 4.63 5.59
CA PRO A 137 -4.75 5.16 5.08
C PRO A 137 -5.43 4.22 4.07
N ALA A 138 -6.75 4.34 3.94
CA ALA A 138 -7.47 3.86 2.76
C ALA A 138 -6.98 4.60 1.49
N SER A 139 -7.29 4.08 0.30
CA SER A 139 -6.92 4.78 -0.95
C SER A 139 -7.49 6.21 -0.94
N ASP A 140 -6.64 7.18 -1.28
CA ASP A 140 -7.01 8.60 -1.42
C ASP A 140 -7.62 9.23 -0.16
N ALA A 141 -7.12 8.85 1.01
CA ALA A 141 -7.61 9.39 2.27
C ALA A 141 -7.37 10.90 2.41
N ILE A 142 -8.30 11.57 3.09
CA ILE A 142 -8.19 12.97 3.47
C ILE A 142 -7.78 13.04 4.93
N ALA A 143 -6.62 13.66 5.20
CA ALA A 143 -6.14 13.93 6.54
C ALA A 143 -6.53 15.34 6.99
N GLN A 144 -6.87 15.49 8.27
CA GLN A 144 -7.19 16.78 8.91
C GLN A 144 -6.03 17.31 9.77
N SER A 145 -5.03 16.47 10.06
CA SER A 145 -3.85 16.80 10.86
C SER A 145 -2.57 16.47 10.09
N ALA A 146 -1.51 17.25 10.34
CA ALA A 146 -0.19 17.00 9.77
C ALA A 146 0.44 15.71 10.35
N ASP A 147 0.22 15.42 11.63
CA ASP A 147 0.61 14.14 12.21
C ASP A 147 -0.38 13.06 11.74
N PHE A 148 0.16 12.03 11.09
CA PHE A 148 -0.62 10.97 10.49
C PHE A 148 -0.03 9.61 10.84
N VAL A 149 -0.89 8.61 11.08
CA VAL A 149 -0.47 7.26 11.43
C VAL A 149 -0.72 6.33 10.25
N VAL A 150 0.33 5.70 9.77
CA VAL A 150 0.28 4.63 8.77
C VAL A 150 0.21 3.30 9.51
N LYS A 151 -0.71 2.42 9.11
CA LYS A 151 -0.84 1.06 9.64
C LYS A 151 -0.96 0.05 8.51
N GLY A 152 -0.50 -1.16 8.77
CA GLY A 152 -0.66 -2.26 7.83
C GLY A 152 -0.29 -3.60 8.43
N THR A 153 -0.33 -4.62 7.57
CA THR A 153 0.11 -5.98 7.88
C THR A 153 1.15 -6.44 6.88
N THR A 154 2.13 -7.19 7.37
CA THR A 154 3.20 -7.78 6.57
C THR A 154 3.78 -9.02 7.24
N VAL A 155 4.88 -9.56 6.74
CA VAL A 155 5.60 -10.68 7.36
C VAL A 155 6.20 -10.27 8.71
N PRO A 156 6.05 -11.05 9.80
CA PRO A 156 6.51 -10.68 11.13
C PRO A 156 8.02 -10.36 11.22
N ASP A 157 8.83 -11.06 10.44
CA ASP A 157 10.30 -10.92 10.47
C ASP A 157 10.83 -9.86 9.47
N GLY A 158 9.95 -9.06 8.86
CA GLY A 158 10.32 -8.03 7.91
C GLY A 158 10.82 -6.74 8.57
N ARG A 159 11.57 -5.92 7.83
CA ARG A 159 11.88 -4.54 8.20
C ARG A 159 11.08 -3.59 7.33
N VAL A 160 10.25 -2.76 7.94
CA VAL A 160 9.39 -1.80 7.24
C VAL A 160 10.06 -0.43 7.20
N THR A 161 9.99 0.21 6.04
CA THR A 161 10.38 1.59 5.79
C THR A 161 9.17 2.36 5.24
N VAL A 162 8.92 3.54 5.78
CA VAL A 162 7.83 4.43 5.34
C VAL A 162 8.45 5.76 4.90
N GLN A 163 8.17 6.17 3.66
CA GLN A 163 8.66 7.41 3.06
C GLN A 163 7.49 8.27 2.60
N VAL A 164 7.53 9.57 2.87
CA VAL A 164 6.47 10.51 2.50
C VAL A 164 6.98 11.55 1.50
N PHE A 165 6.28 11.71 0.39
CA PHE A 165 6.60 12.69 -0.65
C PHE A 165 5.50 13.75 -0.79
N PRO A 166 5.85 15.03 -1.06
CA PRO A 166 7.20 15.59 -1.07
C PRO A 166 7.76 15.67 0.37
N GLY A 167 9.06 15.49 0.57
CA GLY A 167 9.69 15.64 1.90
C GLY A 167 10.92 14.74 2.09
N PRO A 168 11.82 15.08 3.02
CA PRO A 168 12.98 14.24 3.34
C PRO A 168 12.64 13.11 4.34
N LEU A 169 11.41 13.07 4.87
CA LEU A 169 11.06 12.20 5.99
C LEU A 169 10.96 10.74 5.54
N THR A 170 11.88 9.94 6.04
CA THR A 170 11.91 8.48 5.91
C THR A 170 11.96 7.89 7.31
N VAL A 171 10.96 7.10 7.68
CA VAL A 171 10.95 6.32 8.93
C VAL A 171 11.36 4.90 8.58
N ALA A 172 12.55 4.48 9.01
CA ALA A 172 13.13 3.17 8.70
C ALA A 172 13.19 2.26 9.93
N ASP A 173 13.56 0.99 9.72
CA ASP A 173 13.77 -0.03 10.75
C ASP A 173 12.54 -0.30 11.67
N ILE A 174 11.33 -0.11 11.14
CA ILE A 174 10.11 -0.50 11.84
C ILE A 174 9.99 -2.03 11.81
N HIS A 175 9.95 -2.66 12.98
CA HIS A 175 9.75 -4.10 13.10
C HIS A 175 8.26 -4.39 13.32
N PRO A 176 7.61 -5.19 12.46
CA PRO A 176 6.25 -5.66 12.67
C PRO A 176 6.15 -6.46 13.98
N ASN A 177 4.94 -6.46 14.55
CA ASN A 177 4.59 -7.29 15.69
C ASN A 177 4.55 -8.77 15.30
N ALA A 178 4.47 -9.66 16.31
CA ALA A 178 4.39 -11.11 16.09
C ALA A 178 3.16 -11.54 15.26
N ASP A 179 2.09 -10.74 15.24
CA ASP A 179 0.90 -10.94 14.42
C ASP A 179 1.02 -10.35 12.99
N GLY A 180 2.18 -9.77 12.66
CA GLY A 180 2.48 -9.14 11.37
C GLY A 180 1.99 -7.69 11.25
N THR A 181 1.40 -7.10 12.30
CA THR A 181 0.94 -5.70 12.26
C THR A 181 2.09 -4.71 12.43
N PHE A 182 2.03 -3.57 11.75
CA PHE A 182 2.96 -2.47 11.97
C PHE A 182 2.23 -1.13 12.05
N SER A 183 2.86 -0.17 12.71
CA SER A 183 2.39 1.22 12.76
C SER A 183 3.57 2.19 12.72
N ALA A 184 3.41 3.29 11.99
CA ALA A 184 4.40 4.35 11.88
C ALA A 184 3.71 5.72 11.93
N SER A 185 4.25 6.64 12.72
CA SER A 185 3.81 8.04 12.70
C SER A 185 4.67 8.83 11.72
N VAL A 186 4.02 9.57 10.83
CA VAL A 186 4.64 10.39 9.79
C VAL A 186 4.03 11.79 9.79
N GLN A 187 4.78 12.78 9.28
CA GLN A 187 4.26 14.12 9.05
C GLN A 187 3.91 14.34 7.58
N LEU A 188 2.73 14.87 7.34
CA LEU A 188 2.21 15.24 6.03
C LEU A 188 2.46 16.71 5.74
N ASN A 189 2.78 17.02 4.49
CA ASN A 189 2.80 18.39 3.98
C ASN A 189 1.41 18.82 3.50
N PRO A 190 1.09 20.13 3.50
CA PRO A 190 -0.16 20.63 2.96
C PRO A 190 -0.42 20.15 1.52
N GLY A 191 -1.64 19.70 1.23
CA GLY A 191 -2.00 19.19 -0.09
C GLY A 191 -1.77 17.69 -0.25
N ALA A 192 -1.46 17.23 -1.46
CA ALA A 192 -1.33 15.81 -1.76
C ALA A 192 0.04 15.28 -1.31
N ASN A 193 0.01 14.21 -0.50
CA ASN A 193 1.18 13.45 -0.07
C ASN A 193 1.11 12.05 -0.68
N HIS A 194 2.25 11.55 -1.12
CA HIS A 194 2.40 10.19 -1.60
C HIS A 194 3.25 9.40 -0.61
N ILE A 195 2.61 8.49 0.12
CA ILE A 195 3.24 7.62 1.11
C ILE A 195 3.66 6.33 0.42
N VAL A 196 4.93 6.00 0.52
CA VAL A 196 5.51 4.74 0.04
C VAL A 196 5.89 3.92 1.27
N VAL A 197 5.38 2.69 1.32
CA VAL A 197 5.74 1.70 2.34
C VAL A 197 6.48 0.58 1.65
N GLU A 198 7.67 0.27 2.13
CA GLU A 198 8.50 -0.84 1.68
C GLU A 198 8.76 -1.78 2.85
N VAL A 199 8.73 -3.08 2.60
CA VAL A 199 9.14 -4.10 3.57
C VAL A 199 10.26 -4.93 2.97
N LEU A 200 11.33 -5.12 3.73
CA LEU A 200 12.44 -6.00 3.41
C LEU A 200 12.34 -7.26 4.27
N ASP A 201 12.15 -8.43 3.68
CA ASP A 201 12.16 -9.68 4.44
C ASP A 201 13.59 -10.16 4.77
N VAL A 202 13.70 -11.16 5.63
CA VAL A 202 14.99 -11.74 6.06
C VAL A 202 15.80 -12.36 4.92
N THR A 203 15.17 -12.67 3.78
CA THR A 203 15.82 -13.21 2.59
C THR A 203 16.26 -12.12 1.61
N GLY A 204 16.03 -10.85 1.94
CA GLY A 204 16.40 -9.70 1.14
C GLY A 204 15.35 -9.28 0.09
N LYS A 205 14.14 -9.85 0.12
CA LYS A 205 13.09 -9.51 -0.84
C LYS A 205 12.31 -8.28 -0.39
N VAL A 206 11.96 -7.43 -1.35
CA VAL A 206 11.26 -6.16 -1.10
C VAL A 206 9.81 -6.25 -1.56
N GLY A 207 8.87 -5.97 -0.66
CA GLY A 207 7.48 -5.69 -0.98
C GLY A 207 7.23 -4.18 -0.91
N ARG A 208 6.44 -3.62 -1.83
CA ARG A 208 6.16 -2.18 -1.88
C ARG A 208 4.66 -1.93 -2.04
N ALA A 209 4.16 -0.98 -1.26
CA ALA A 209 2.81 -0.44 -1.38
C ALA A 209 2.85 1.08 -1.33
N SER A 210 1.91 1.75 -1.99
CA SER A 210 1.77 3.19 -1.88
C SER A 210 0.33 3.63 -1.62
N ARG A 211 0.21 4.81 -1.03
CA ARG A 211 -1.06 5.48 -0.75
C ARG A 211 -0.91 6.97 -1.01
N THR A 212 -1.95 7.56 -1.58
CA THR A 212 -2.07 9.02 -1.66
C THR A 212 -2.90 9.48 -0.47
N VAL A 213 -2.41 10.47 0.27
CA VAL A 213 -3.14 11.13 1.35
C VAL A 213 -3.14 12.62 1.09
N ARG A 214 -4.31 13.24 0.99
CA ARG A 214 -4.42 14.68 0.89
C ARG A 214 -4.58 15.26 2.29
N LEU A 215 -3.61 16.02 2.77
CA LEU A 215 -3.80 16.88 3.92
C LEU A 215 -4.63 18.07 3.47
N GLU A 216 -5.93 18.02 3.78
CA GLU A 216 -6.78 19.19 3.73
C GLU A 216 -6.47 20.03 4.96
N THR A 217 -5.50 20.93 4.81
CA THR A 217 -5.52 22.15 5.61
C THR A 217 -6.89 22.75 5.36
N VAL A 218 -7.71 22.86 6.41
CA VAL A 218 -9.07 23.42 6.38
C VAL A 218 -9.21 24.38 5.22
N ALA A 219 -9.95 23.96 4.19
CA ALA A 219 -10.09 24.71 2.97
C ALA A 219 -10.44 26.15 3.33
N SER A 220 -9.62 27.08 2.86
CA SER A 220 -9.91 28.51 2.91
C SER A 220 -11.32 28.69 2.35
N THR A 221 -12.22 29.17 3.20
CA THR A 221 -13.58 29.55 2.81
C THR A 221 -13.50 30.36 1.51
N PRO A 222 -14.26 30.04 0.44
CA PRO A 222 -14.22 30.82 -0.79
C PRO A 222 -14.44 32.30 -0.47
N GLY A 223 -13.42 33.13 -0.71
CA GLY A 223 -13.41 34.54 -0.31
C GLY A 223 -12.61 34.89 0.94
N GLN A 224 -11.81 33.98 1.50
CA GLN A 224 -10.76 34.33 2.48
C GLN A 224 -9.38 34.48 1.81
N PRO A 225 -8.61 35.51 2.17
CA PRO A 225 -7.26 35.71 1.64
C PRO A 225 -6.31 34.59 2.09
N VAL A 226 -5.25 34.35 1.34
CA VAL A 226 -4.21 33.37 1.68
C VAL A 226 -2.89 34.10 1.94
N ILE A 227 -2.28 33.76 3.08
CA ILE A 227 -0.95 34.23 3.49
C ILE A 227 -0.05 33.04 3.78
N ILE A 228 1.22 33.18 3.42
CA ILE A 228 2.26 32.18 3.66
C ILE A 228 3.44 32.92 4.28
N VAL A 229 3.69 32.70 5.56
CA VAL A 229 4.88 33.23 6.24
C VAL A 229 6.07 32.30 6.01
N GLU A 230 7.08 32.78 5.27
CA GLU A 230 8.32 32.04 4.99
C GLU A 230 9.31 32.13 6.17
N GLU A 231 9.41 33.31 6.81
CA GLU A 231 10.20 33.51 8.02
C GLU A 231 9.47 34.47 8.98
N PRO A 232 9.66 34.32 10.30
CA PRO A 232 10.48 33.30 10.95
C PRO A 232 9.79 31.94 11.00
N ALA A 233 10.58 30.86 11.09
CA ALA A 233 10.03 29.54 11.39
C ALA A 233 9.36 29.56 12.78
N ASN A 234 8.27 28.79 12.94
CA ASN A 234 7.61 28.68 14.24
C ASN A 234 8.55 28.01 15.25
N GLY A 235 8.73 28.63 16.41
CA GLY A 235 9.68 28.22 17.46
C GLY A 235 11.12 28.72 17.26
N ALA A 236 11.41 29.51 16.22
CA ALA A 236 12.77 29.99 15.95
C ALA A 236 13.32 30.85 17.11
N THR A 237 14.64 30.76 17.32
CA THR A 237 15.35 31.54 18.35
C THR A 237 16.25 32.57 17.68
N PHE A 238 16.18 33.82 18.17
CA PHE A 238 16.96 34.95 17.68
C PHE A 238 17.82 35.50 18.81
N THR A 239 19.08 35.85 18.50
CA THR A 239 20.03 36.37 19.49
C THR A 239 20.58 37.72 19.04
N ASN A 240 20.46 38.76 19.89
CA ASN A 240 20.96 40.12 19.65
C ASN A 240 20.56 40.78 18.32
N ALA A 241 19.51 40.27 17.64
CA ALA A 241 19.16 40.69 16.30
C ALA A 241 17.65 40.92 16.14
N PRO A 242 17.24 41.88 15.29
CA PRO A 242 15.85 42.01 14.89
C PRO A 242 15.35 40.74 14.21
N VAL A 243 14.09 40.40 14.44
CA VAL A 243 13.40 39.29 13.81
C VAL A 243 12.87 39.75 12.46
N LEU A 244 13.35 39.11 11.39
CA LEU A 244 12.83 39.28 10.05
C LEU A 244 11.51 38.50 9.91
N VAL A 245 10.46 39.19 9.48
CA VAL A 245 9.18 38.59 9.10
C VAL A 245 9.01 38.78 7.61
N ARG A 246 9.01 37.69 6.85
CA ARG A 246 8.81 37.71 5.40
C ARG A 246 7.88 36.61 4.94
N GLY A 247 7.22 36.84 3.82
CA GLY A 247 6.35 35.86 3.23
C GLY A 247 5.66 36.34 1.97
N ARG A 248 4.65 35.58 1.57
CA ARG A 248 3.84 35.83 0.38
C ARG A 248 2.37 35.93 0.75
N PHE A 249 1.60 36.55 -0.13
CA PHE A 249 0.16 36.61 -0.01
C PHE A 249 -0.50 36.48 -1.39
N ASP A 250 -1.76 36.06 -1.44
CA ASP A 250 -2.46 35.88 -2.69
C ASP A 250 -2.96 37.21 -3.29
N PRO A 251 -3.38 37.22 -4.58
CA PRO A 251 -3.82 38.44 -5.24
C PRO A 251 -5.04 39.12 -4.60
N THR A 252 -5.84 38.39 -3.82
CA THR A 252 -7.07 38.94 -3.21
C THR A 252 -6.80 39.87 -2.02
N VAL A 253 -5.60 39.82 -1.42
CA VAL A 253 -5.25 40.70 -0.29
C VAL A 253 -5.24 42.17 -0.70
N THR A 254 -6.01 42.96 0.05
CA THR A 254 -6.08 44.42 -0.08
C THR A 254 -5.49 45.16 1.12
N ALA A 255 -5.36 44.51 2.28
CA ALA A 255 -4.60 45.03 3.41
C ALA A 255 -3.86 43.91 4.16
N LEU A 256 -2.65 44.24 4.63
CA LEU A 256 -1.77 43.33 5.36
C LEU A 256 -1.23 44.06 6.58
N THR A 257 -1.29 43.41 7.74
CA THR A 257 -0.70 43.92 8.98
C THR A 257 0.19 42.86 9.61
N VAL A 258 1.30 43.29 10.22
CA VAL A 258 2.17 42.46 11.06
C VAL A 258 2.26 43.11 12.43
N ASN A 259 1.81 42.42 13.48
CA ASN A 259 1.62 42.97 14.82
C ASN A 259 0.84 44.30 14.84
N GLY A 260 -0.16 44.42 13.96
CA GLY A 260 -0.95 45.65 13.79
C GLY A 260 -0.27 46.76 12.99
N VAL A 261 1.00 46.63 12.61
CA VAL A 261 1.68 47.57 11.69
C VAL A 261 1.22 47.27 10.26
N GLN A 262 0.59 48.25 9.61
CA GLN A 262 0.12 48.12 8.24
C GLN A 262 1.29 48.18 7.24
N LEU A 263 1.33 47.21 6.33
CA LEU A 263 2.33 47.12 5.26
C LEU A 263 1.74 47.53 3.92
N PRO A 264 2.54 48.16 3.03
CA PRO A 264 2.13 48.43 1.66
C PRO A 264 1.95 47.10 0.90
N ILE A 265 0.91 47.04 0.06
CA ILE A 265 0.66 45.87 -0.78
C ILE A 265 1.56 45.93 -2.02
N SER A 266 2.62 45.12 -2.00
CA SER A 266 3.55 45.00 -3.13
C SER A 266 2.93 44.26 -4.31
N SER A 267 3.18 44.75 -5.54
CA SER A 267 2.79 44.06 -6.78
C SER A 267 3.47 42.70 -6.94
N ALA A 268 4.65 42.52 -6.34
CA ALA A 268 5.38 41.24 -6.31
C ALA A 268 4.73 40.20 -5.37
N ARG A 269 3.70 40.58 -4.60
CA ARG A 269 2.98 39.70 -3.66
C ARG A 269 3.87 39.12 -2.56
N LEU A 270 4.87 39.91 -2.17
CA LEU A 270 5.81 39.65 -1.11
C LEU A 270 5.68 40.73 -0.04
N PHE A 271 5.92 40.35 1.21
CA PHE A 271 6.07 41.29 2.32
C PHE A 271 7.34 41.00 3.09
N GLU A 272 7.95 42.05 3.61
CA GLU A 272 9.11 41.96 4.49
C GLU A 272 9.05 43.10 5.51
N ILE A 273 9.25 42.78 6.79
CA ILE A 273 9.39 43.75 7.87
C ILE A 273 10.29 43.17 8.97
N ARG A 274 11.03 44.03 9.66
CA ARG A 274 11.87 43.65 10.80
C ARG A 274 11.30 44.24 12.08
N PHE A 275 11.19 43.39 13.11
CA PHE A 275 10.79 43.80 14.44
C PHE A 275 11.93 43.56 15.42
N THR A 276 12.11 44.49 16.35
CA THR A 276 12.97 44.26 17.52
C THR A 276 12.05 43.96 18.69
N TYR A 277 12.26 42.83 19.36
CA TYR A 277 11.43 42.42 20.50
C TYR A 277 12.23 42.39 21.80
N PRO A 278 11.55 42.57 22.95
CA PRO A 278 12.09 42.22 24.25
C PRO A 278 12.55 40.76 24.34
N ALA A 279 13.45 40.49 25.28
CA ALA A 279 13.84 39.12 25.61
C ALA A 279 12.62 38.26 26.02
N GLY A 280 12.68 36.97 25.71
CA GLY A 280 11.65 35.99 26.03
C GLY A 280 10.88 35.49 24.81
N LYS A 281 9.79 34.77 25.09
CA LYS A 281 8.90 34.20 24.07
C LYS A 281 7.97 35.29 23.54
N GLN A 282 7.97 35.48 22.24
CA GLN A 282 7.20 36.47 21.52
C GLN A 282 6.24 35.79 20.55
N THR A 283 5.13 36.46 20.26
CA THR A 283 4.14 36.02 19.28
C THR A 283 4.03 37.09 18.20
N ILE A 284 4.22 36.67 16.96
CA ILE A 284 4.06 37.50 15.77
C ILE A 284 2.72 37.15 15.15
N SER A 285 1.87 38.15 14.92
CA SER A 285 0.57 37.99 14.27
C SER A 285 0.59 38.67 12.91
N ILE A 286 0.30 37.91 11.86
CA ILE A 286 0.21 38.39 10.48
C ILE A 286 -1.26 38.27 10.08
N VAL A 287 -1.89 39.40 9.77
CA VAL A 287 -3.31 39.46 9.40
C VAL A 287 -3.44 40.05 8.01
N ALA A 288 -4.05 39.31 7.09
CA ALA A 288 -4.45 39.79 5.78
C ALA A 288 -5.97 39.91 5.68
N SER A 289 -6.43 40.91 4.96
CA SER A 289 -7.84 41.08 4.60
C SER A 289 -8.00 41.35 3.11
N ASN A 290 -9.18 41.02 2.58
CA ASN A 290 -9.55 41.30 1.19
C ASN A 290 -10.76 42.25 1.10
N ALA A 291 -11.08 42.70 -0.12
CA ALA A 291 -12.20 43.61 -0.39
C ALA A 291 -13.58 43.01 -0.04
N ALA A 292 -13.70 41.68 0.00
CA ALA A 292 -14.93 40.98 0.36
C ALA A 292 -15.14 40.88 1.89
N GLY A 293 -14.23 41.43 2.68
CA GLY A 293 -14.26 41.38 4.15
C GLY A 293 -13.71 40.07 4.74
N GLY A 294 -13.22 39.15 3.91
CA GLY A 294 -12.53 37.95 4.36
C GLY A 294 -11.21 38.31 5.03
N THR A 295 -10.88 37.62 6.13
CA THR A 295 -9.62 37.78 6.85
C THR A 295 -8.92 36.44 7.02
N ALA A 296 -7.59 36.46 7.02
CA ALA A 296 -6.74 35.33 7.36
C ALA A 296 -5.69 35.79 8.35
N THR A 297 -5.44 34.96 9.37
CA THR A 297 -4.46 35.24 10.42
C THR A 297 -3.49 34.07 10.52
N GLU A 298 -2.20 34.38 10.45
CA GLU A 298 -1.11 33.43 10.68
C GLU A 298 -0.29 33.91 11.88
N THR A 299 0.14 32.99 12.73
CA THR A 299 0.95 33.33 13.90
C THR A 299 2.27 32.57 13.91
N ARG A 300 3.33 33.23 14.39
CA ARG A 300 4.63 32.62 14.65
C ARG A 300 5.01 32.88 16.10
N SER A 301 5.35 31.83 16.84
CA SER A 301 6.00 31.99 18.13
C SER A 301 7.52 31.99 17.92
N VAL A 302 8.23 32.95 18.50
CA VAL A 302 9.70 33.01 18.45
C VAL A 302 10.25 33.26 19.85
N THR A 303 11.50 32.88 20.08
CA THR A 303 12.21 33.20 21.32
C THR A 303 13.31 34.19 21.02
N VAL A 304 13.36 35.31 21.76
CA VAL A 304 14.42 36.31 21.61
C VAL A 304 15.30 36.27 22.86
N ALA A 305 16.60 36.16 22.66
CA ALA A 305 17.61 36.21 23.70
C ALA A 305 18.60 37.35 23.42
N TYR A 306 19.10 37.98 24.47
CA TYR A 306 20.16 38.98 24.36
C TYR A 306 21.35 38.52 25.17
N THR A 307 22.45 38.18 24.50
CA THR A 307 23.74 37.86 25.15
C THR A 307 24.66 39.09 25.22
N ALA A 308 24.23 40.21 24.64
CA ALA A 308 24.86 41.52 24.70
C ALA A 308 23.81 42.60 24.97
N ALA A 309 24.21 43.73 25.55
CA ALA A 309 23.41 44.94 25.57
C ALA A 309 23.36 45.51 24.15
N VAL A 310 22.17 45.55 23.55
CA VAL A 310 21.91 46.18 22.26
C VAL A 310 21.12 47.46 22.50
N VAL A 311 21.76 48.60 22.24
CA VAL A 311 21.20 49.93 22.51
C VAL A 311 21.07 50.72 21.22
N ASN A 312 19.84 50.99 20.80
CA ASN A 312 19.55 51.86 19.65
C ASN A 312 19.19 53.26 20.14
N VAL A 313 19.79 54.27 19.51
CA VAL A 313 19.60 55.69 19.82
C VAL A 313 19.00 56.37 18.60
N THR A 314 18.07 57.28 18.84
CA THR A 314 17.45 58.14 17.82
C THR A 314 17.22 59.53 18.40
N LEU A 315 17.60 60.57 17.66
CA LEU A 315 17.33 61.95 18.06
C LEU A 315 15.94 62.36 17.57
N LYS A 316 15.10 62.87 18.47
CA LYS A 316 13.75 63.36 18.16
C LYS A 316 13.50 64.72 18.81
N GLY A 317 12.91 65.67 18.08
CA GLY A 317 12.53 66.97 18.62
C GLY A 317 13.71 67.88 18.96
N GLY A 318 14.87 67.66 18.34
CA GLY A 318 16.06 68.51 18.50
C GLY A 318 17.38 67.77 18.32
N GLU A 319 18.46 68.45 18.66
CA GLU A 319 19.83 67.93 18.66
C GLU A 319 20.35 67.65 20.08
N ALA A 320 21.33 66.75 20.17
CA ALA A 320 22.03 66.49 21.42
C ALA A 320 23.50 66.15 21.17
N TRP A 321 24.39 66.62 22.03
CA TRP A 321 25.75 66.08 22.11
C TRP A 321 25.70 64.66 22.69
N LEU A 322 26.32 63.69 22.03
CA LEU A 322 26.30 62.28 22.44
C LEU A 322 27.69 61.67 22.43
N GLN A 323 28.04 60.99 23.52
CA GLN A 323 29.21 60.12 23.63
C GLN A 323 28.79 58.73 24.08
N ALA A 324 29.24 57.70 23.34
CA ALA A 324 29.01 56.31 23.69
C ALA A 324 30.33 55.63 24.03
N THR A 325 30.31 54.79 25.06
CA THR A 325 31.42 53.90 25.43
C THR A 325 30.90 52.47 25.43
N VAL A 326 31.57 51.57 24.73
CA VAL A 326 31.24 50.14 24.66
C VAL A 326 32.39 49.36 25.27
N ASP A 327 32.10 48.55 26.30
CA ASP A 327 33.07 47.73 27.01
C ASP A 327 34.32 48.54 27.47
N GLY A 328 34.08 49.76 27.97
CA GLY A 328 35.13 50.68 28.44
C GLY A 328 35.86 51.48 27.36
N THR A 329 35.55 51.25 26.08
CA THR A 329 36.18 51.96 24.95
C THR A 329 35.23 52.96 24.30
N VAL A 330 35.66 54.22 24.11
CA VAL A 330 34.84 55.25 23.44
C VAL A 330 34.61 54.87 21.98
N VAL A 331 33.36 54.90 21.54
CA VAL A 331 32.99 54.54 20.16
C VAL A 331 33.41 55.66 19.20
N PRO A 332 34.19 55.36 18.15
CA PRO A 332 34.57 56.35 17.14
C PRO A 332 33.36 57.03 16.50
N GLY A 333 33.46 58.34 16.23
CA GLY A 333 32.37 59.14 15.65
C GLY A 333 31.31 59.61 16.63
N THR A 334 31.44 59.26 17.91
CA THR A 334 30.71 59.89 19.03
C THR A 334 31.53 61.04 19.64
N GLY A 335 31.03 61.67 20.70
CA GLY A 335 31.63 62.87 21.29
C GLY A 335 31.33 64.14 20.50
N ARG A 336 30.22 64.16 19.76
CA ARG A 336 29.79 65.27 18.90
C ARG A 336 28.29 65.54 19.05
N VAL A 337 27.82 66.63 18.45
CA VAL A 337 26.39 66.89 18.30
C VAL A 337 25.79 66.00 17.20
N PHE A 338 24.72 65.30 17.53
CA PHE A 338 23.87 64.54 16.61
C PHE A 338 22.60 65.36 16.35
N LYS A 339 22.21 65.43 15.07
CA LYS A 339 21.03 66.17 14.63
C LYS A 339 19.77 65.34 14.74
N GLU A 340 18.62 66.01 14.70
CA GLU A 340 17.32 65.36 14.67
C GLU A 340 17.23 64.33 13.53
N GLY A 341 16.70 63.16 13.84
CA GLY A 341 16.59 62.03 12.91
C GLY A 341 17.86 61.18 12.77
N GLU A 342 19.03 61.62 13.28
CA GLU A 342 20.20 60.75 13.33
C GLU A 342 19.95 59.55 14.26
N THR A 343 20.49 58.39 13.85
CA THR A 343 20.37 57.13 14.59
C THR A 343 21.75 56.48 14.77
N ALA A 344 21.91 55.72 15.85
CA ALA A 344 23.10 54.93 16.11
C ALA A 344 22.74 53.68 16.93
N THR A 345 23.42 52.57 16.66
CA THR A 345 23.26 51.32 17.44
C THR A 345 24.60 50.94 18.05
N TYR A 346 24.57 50.60 19.33
CA TYR A 346 25.75 50.19 20.10
C TYR A 346 25.50 48.82 20.72
N THR A 347 26.45 47.90 20.58
CA THR A 347 26.33 46.52 21.07
C THR A 347 27.60 46.09 21.81
N GLY A 348 27.46 45.60 23.04
CA GLY A 348 28.57 45.10 23.86
C GLY A 348 28.11 44.44 25.17
N ARG A 349 29.04 44.07 26.05
CA ARG A 349 28.69 43.54 27.39
C ARG A 349 28.17 44.66 28.29
N GLU A 350 28.76 45.85 28.16
CA GLU A 350 28.31 47.11 28.74
C GLU A 350 28.30 48.20 27.68
N VAL A 351 27.21 48.96 27.61
CA VAL A 351 27.08 50.18 26.80
C VAL A 351 26.76 51.35 27.74
N ARG A 352 27.63 52.37 27.76
CA ARG A 352 27.42 53.62 28.48
C ARG A 352 27.15 54.74 27.50
N LEU A 353 26.03 55.43 27.68
CA LEU A 353 25.62 56.58 26.88
C LEU A 353 25.55 57.83 27.73
N ARG A 354 26.24 58.88 27.27
CA ARG A 354 26.15 60.23 27.83
C ARG A 354 25.55 61.17 26.80
N SER A 355 24.49 61.86 27.18
CA SER A 355 23.80 62.86 26.35
C SER A 355 23.79 64.23 27.01
N GLY A 356 24.00 65.28 26.22
CA GLY A 356 23.83 66.67 26.65
C GLY A 356 22.37 67.18 26.61
N ASN A 357 21.44 66.40 26.04
CA ASN A 357 20.02 66.73 26.01
C ASN A 357 19.19 65.43 26.08
N GLY A 358 18.87 65.02 27.31
CA GLY A 358 18.17 63.77 27.59
C GLY A 358 16.80 63.64 26.94
N ALA A 359 16.03 64.73 26.82
CA ALA A 359 14.70 64.68 26.19
C ALA A 359 14.76 64.41 24.69
N ALA A 360 15.76 64.97 23.99
CA ALA A 360 15.92 64.77 22.56
C ALA A 360 16.53 63.39 22.23
N THR A 361 17.16 62.74 23.20
CA THR A 361 17.83 61.45 23.03
C THR A 361 16.88 60.31 23.37
N VAL A 362 16.32 59.65 22.37
CA VAL A 362 15.42 58.51 22.56
C VAL A 362 16.21 57.21 22.41
N VAL A 363 16.11 56.31 23.39
CA VAL A 363 16.88 55.08 23.46
C VAL A 363 15.95 53.87 23.59
N SER A 364 16.19 52.84 22.79
CA SER A 364 15.65 51.49 23.01
C SER A 364 16.78 50.52 23.39
N TYR A 365 16.49 49.64 24.34
CA TYR A 365 17.48 48.71 24.91
C TYR A 365 16.91 47.29 24.89
N ASN A 366 17.63 46.34 24.30
CA ASN A 366 17.24 44.94 24.16
C ASN A 366 15.79 44.76 23.68
N GLY A 367 15.40 45.56 22.69
CA GLY A 367 14.06 45.55 22.09
C GLY A 367 12.92 46.06 22.96
N GLN A 368 13.21 46.63 24.13
CA GLN A 368 12.24 47.36 24.92
C GLN A 368 11.77 48.64 24.19
N PRO A 369 10.56 49.15 24.50
CA PRO A 369 10.07 50.39 23.93
C PRO A 369 11.05 51.55 24.07
N ALA A 370 11.16 52.36 23.03
CA ALA A 370 12.08 53.49 23.02
C ALA A 370 11.59 54.58 23.97
N VAL A 371 12.45 55.06 24.88
CA VAL A 371 12.13 56.08 25.88
C VAL A 371 13.13 57.22 25.81
N ALA A 372 12.70 58.43 26.15
CA ALA A 372 13.63 59.55 26.32
C ALA A 372 14.64 59.22 27.43
N LEU A 373 15.90 59.61 27.22
CA LEU A 373 16.99 59.32 28.14
C LEU A 373 16.86 60.15 29.44
N GLY A 374 16.27 61.34 29.35
CA GLY A 374 16.04 62.27 30.46
C GLY A 374 15.10 63.42 30.09
N GLN A 375 15.19 64.52 30.82
CA GLN A 375 14.41 65.75 30.62
C GLN A 375 15.09 66.74 29.66
N GLN A 376 14.40 67.83 29.31
CA GLN A 376 14.86 68.81 28.33
C GLN A 376 16.07 69.59 28.88
N GLY A 377 17.18 69.55 28.14
CA GLY A 377 18.44 70.20 28.55
C GLY A 377 19.20 69.48 29.67
N GLU A 378 18.70 68.34 30.15
CA GLU A 378 19.38 67.53 31.16
C GLU A 378 20.57 66.79 30.53
N VAL A 379 21.75 66.89 31.17
CA VAL A 379 22.89 66.05 30.84
C VAL A 379 22.75 64.73 31.58
N VAL A 380 22.49 63.64 30.85
CA VAL A 380 22.22 62.32 31.43
C VAL A 380 23.28 61.32 31.00
N GLU A 381 23.67 60.46 31.93
CA GLU A 381 24.46 59.26 31.65
C GLU A 381 23.67 58.00 32.09
N ARG A 382 23.58 57.01 31.20
CA ARG A 382 23.03 55.68 31.52
C ARG A 382 23.95 54.56 31.07
N VAL A 383 23.86 53.46 31.81
CA VAL A 383 24.61 52.22 31.55
C VAL A 383 23.61 51.10 31.27
N TYR A 384 23.88 50.32 30.23
CA TYR A 384 23.10 49.17 29.79
C TYR A 384 24.01 47.94 29.74
N THR A 385 23.57 46.81 30.29
CA THR A 385 24.39 45.59 30.42
C THR A 385 23.75 44.39 29.74
N ALA A 386 24.52 43.39 29.34
CA ALA A 386 23.94 42.14 28.83
C ALA A 386 23.02 41.48 29.88
N GLN A 387 21.96 40.78 29.43
CA GLN A 387 21.00 40.09 30.31
C GLN A 387 21.24 38.59 30.40
#